data_AF-A0A949KX85-F1
#
_entry.id   AF-A0A949KX85-F1
#
_cell.length_a   1.000
_cell.length_b   1.000
_cell.length_c   1.000
_cell.angle_alpha   90.00
_cell.angle_beta   90.00
_cell.angle_gamma   90.00
#
_symmetry.space_group_name_H-M   'P 1'
#
loop_
_entity.id
_entity.type
_entity.pdbx_description
1 polymer ?
#
loop_
_entity_poly.entity_id
_entity_poly.type
_entity_poly.pdbx_seq_one_letter_code
_entity_poly.pdbx_strand_id
1 'polypeptide(L)' 'MATPICSKCGARLARDHQRQCADCARDAADCRLLAAALIVPFLLAVAVVMSGLPL' A
#
# COMPACT_ATOMS: atom_id res chain seq x y z
N MET A 1 15.62 29.31 -4.97
CA MET A 1 14.96 28.11 -5.50
C MET A 1 14.27 27.41 -4.34
N ALA A 2 12.94 27.37 -4.29
CA ALA A 2 12.22 26.67 -3.24
C ALA A 2 12.42 25.16 -3.44
N THR A 3 12.89 24.46 -2.41
CA THR A 3 13.00 23.00 -2.45
C THR A 3 11.61 22.42 -2.21
N PRO A 4 11.09 21.55 -3.11
CA PRO A 4 9.81 20.91 -2.87
C PRO A 4 9.89 20.03 -1.63
N ILE A 5 8.85 20.09 -0.79
CA ILE A 5 8.76 19.37 0.49
C ILE A 5 7.55 18.45 0.45
N CYS A 6 7.69 17.23 0.98
CA CYS A 6 6.61 16.27 1.03
C CYS A 6 5.56 16.71 2.05
N SER A 7 4.28 16.80 1.64
CA SER A 7 3.21 17.23 2.54
C SER A 7 2.89 16.23 3.66
N LYS A 8 3.28 14.96 3.50
CA LYS A 8 2.99 13.88 4.47
C LYS A 8 4.05 13.76 5.58
N CYS A 9 5.33 13.91 5.22
CA CYS A 9 6.45 13.64 6.14
C CYS A 9 7.45 14.80 6.28
N GLY A 10 7.33 15.87 5.49
CA GLY A 10 8.27 17.00 5.55
C GLY A 10 9.65 16.73 4.92
N ALA A 11 9.87 15.56 4.30
CA ALA A 11 11.13 15.25 3.63
C ALA A 11 11.37 16.16 2.42
N ARG A 12 12.62 16.57 2.21
CA ARG A 12 13.03 17.36 1.03
C ARG A 12 13.01 16.46 -0.21
N LEU A 13 12.25 16.84 -1.24
CA LEU A 13 12.26 16.14 -2.52
C LEU A 13 13.40 16.63 -3.39
N ALA A 14 14.19 15.69 -3.88
CA ALA A 14 15.17 15.95 -4.93
C ALA A 14 14.43 15.93 -6.28
N ARG A 15 14.04 17.11 -6.77
CA ARG A 15 13.64 17.38 -8.18
C ARG A 15 12.29 16.90 -8.70
N ASP A 16 11.40 16.32 -7.91
CA ASP A 16 10.12 15.85 -8.46
C ASP A 16 8.95 16.83 -8.26
N HIS A 17 8.13 16.98 -9.30
CA HIS A 17 6.82 17.66 -9.26
C HIS A 17 5.76 16.85 -8.49
N GLN A 18 6.13 15.72 -7.90
CA GLN A 18 5.24 14.88 -7.11
C GLN A 18 4.96 15.50 -5.74
N ARG A 19 3.70 15.44 -5.30
CA ARG A 19 3.27 15.92 -3.98
C ARG A 19 3.76 15.05 -2.81
N GLN A 20 4.25 13.84 -3.08
CA GLN A 20 4.60 12.84 -2.08
C GLN A 20 5.99 12.27 -2.34
N CYS A 21 6.69 11.97 -1.25
CA CYS A 21 8.01 11.36 -1.28
C CYS A 21 7.94 9.88 -1.74
N ALA A 22 9.01 9.36 -2.34
CA ALA A 22 9.06 7.96 -2.78
C ALA A 22 8.77 6.98 -1.63
N ASP A 23 9.31 7.25 -0.44
CA ASP A 23 9.04 6.43 0.76
C ASP A 23 7.56 6.47 1.15
N CYS A 24 6.94 7.65 1.11
CA CYS A 24 5.54 7.87 1.44
C CYS A 24 4.59 7.17 0.46
N ALA A 25 4.98 7.16 -0.82
CA ALA A 25 4.27 6.46 -1.88
C ALA A 25 4.42 4.94 -1.74
N ARG A 26 5.59 4.46 -1.32
CA ARG A 26 5.87 3.05 -1.04
C ARG A 26 5.06 2.55 0.16
N ASP A 27 5.06 3.32 1.25
CA ASP A 27 4.28 3.05 2.47
C ASP A 27 2.77 2.92 2.17
N ALA A 28 2.26 3.76 1.27
CA ALA A 28 0.88 3.67 0.79
C ALA A 28 0.61 2.41 -0.05
N ALA A 29 1.60 1.95 -0.83
CA ALA A 29 1.51 0.71 -1.59
C ALA A 29 1.60 -0.53 -0.68
N ASP A 30 2.51 -0.51 0.29
CA ASP A 30 2.70 -1.59 1.28
C ASP A 30 1.48 -1.74 2.20
N CYS A 31 0.86 -0.64 2.64
CA CYS A 31 -0.41 -0.67 3.35
C CYS A 31 -1.54 -1.33 2.55
N ARG A 32 -1.61 -1.07 1.24
CA ARG A 32 -2.62 -1.71 0.37
C ARG A 32 -2.33 -3.20 0.17
N LEU A 33 -1.07 -3.58 0.02
CA LEU A 33 -0.65 -4.97 -0.08
C LEU A 33 -0.90 -5.74 1.21
N LEU A 34 -0.64 -5.16 2.38
CA LEU A 34 -0.95 -5.75 3.68
C LEU A 34 -2.45 -5.92 3.88
N ALA A 35 -3.26 -4.91 3.52
CA ALA A 35 -4.71 -5.02 3.57
C ALA A 35 -5.23 -6.15 2.65
N ALA A 36 -4.68 -6.23 1.42
CA ALA A 36 -5.01 -7.32 0.51
C ALA A 36 -4.57 -8.69 1.06
N ALA A 37 -3.36 -8.78 1.63
CA ALA A 37 -2.81 -10.02 2.19
C ALA A 37 -3.59 -10.53 3.42
N LEU A 38 -4.32 -9.67 4.14
CA LEU A 38 -5.20 -10.07 5.23
C LEU A 38 -6.61 -10.48 4.75
N ILE A 39 -7.12 -9.81 3.71
CA ILE A 39 -8.46 -10.06 3.17
C ILE A 39 -8.49 -11.30 2.28
N VAL A 40 -7.45 -11.50 1.45
CA VAL A 40 -7.34 -12.62 0.52
C VAL A 40 -7.41 -14.00 1.20
N PRO A 41 -6.68 -14.30 2.29
CA PRO A 41 -6.78 -15.62 2.94
C PRO A 41 -8.16 -15.87 3.54
N PHE A 42 -8.85 -14.82 4.01
CA PHE A 42 -10.22 -14.96 4.50
C PHE A 42 -11.19 -15.29 3.36
N LEU A 43 -11.11 -14.55 2.24
CA LEU A 43 -11.91 -14.84 1.05
C LEU A 43 -11.61 -16.23 0.48
N LEU A 44 -10.34 -16.64 0.50
CA LEU A 44 -9.91 -17.96 0.06
C LEU A 44 -10.49 -19.06 0.96
N ALA A 45 -10.41 -18.89 2.29
CA ALA A 45 -10.99 -19.83 3.24
C ALA A 45 -12.51 -19.95 3.08
N VAL A 46 -13.23 -18.83 2.92
CA VAL A 46 -14.68 -18.82 2.65
C VAL A 46 -15.00 -19.54 1.34
N ALA A 47 -14.22 -19.29 0.28
CA ALA A 47 -14.40 -19.97 -1.00
C ALA A 47 -14.19 -21.48 -0.88
N VAL A 48 -13.15 -21.93 -0.16
CA VAL A 48 -12.88 -23.35 0.09
C VAL A 48 -14.06 -23.99 0.85
N VAL A 49 -14.53 -23.37 1.92
CA VAL A 49 -15.68 -23.84 2.71
C VAL A 49 -16.95 -23.95 1.85
N MET A 50 -17.25 -22.92 1.04
CA MET A 50 -18.43 -22.92 0.17
C MET A 50 -18.34 -23.92 -0.98
N SER A 51 -17.13 -24.15 -1.51
CA SER A 51 -16.91 -25.08 -2.62
C SER A 51 -17.02 -26.55 -2.20
N GLY A 52 -17.07 -26.84 -0.91
CA GLY A 52 -17.18 -28.22 -0.39
C GLY A 52 -16.00 -29.11 -0.79
N LEU A 53 -14.90 -28.52 -1.26
CA LEU A 53 -13.67 -29.26 -1.52
C LEU A 53 -13.10 -29.70 -0.17
N PRO A 54 -12.95 -31.01 0.07
CA PRO A 54 -12.16 -31.46 1.20
C PRO A 54 -10.72 -31.03 0.93
N LEU A 55 -10.17 -30.20 1.84
CA LEU A 55 -8.74 -29.93 1.95
C LEU A 55 -7.95 -31.23 2.12
#